data_AF-A0A952EXW7-F1
#
_entry.id   AF-A0A952EXW7-F1
#
_cell.length_a   1.000
_cell.length_b   1.000
_cell.length_c   1.000
_cell.angle_alpha   90.00
_cell.angle_beta   90.00
_cell.angle_gamma   90.00
#
_symmetry.space_group_name_H-M   'P 1'
#
loop_
_entity.id
_entity.type
_entity.pdbx_description
1 polymer ?
#
loop_
_entity_poly.entity_id
_entity_poly.type
_entity_poly.pdbx_seq_one_letter_code
_entity_poly.pdbx_strand_id
1 'polypeptide(L)'
;MEEHYVTAEVLDAWSKLDPRWRDPAAAGTPAEVERRLLEIGEQRFDAMADAGVDVQVASLTTPGLWDLAPADAVALQTDCNDQLADAVRAHPDRLQGFATLAAPDPDAAAAELGRAVTTLGFNGALVFSRVRDKPIDHRDFWPVFEAAEALRAPL
;
A
#
# COMPACT_ATOMS: atom_id res chain seq x y z
N MET A 1 -7.08 11.16 6.95
CA MET A 1 -7.60 9.90 6.40
C MET A 1 -6.49 9.30 5.57
N GLU A 2 -5.41 8.91 6.24
CA GLU A 2 -4.24 8.28 5.64
C GLU A 2 -3.45 7.69 6.81
N GLU A 3 -3.54 6.37 6.97
CA GLU A 3 -2.93 5.65 8.08
C GLU A 3 -2.10 4.52 7.51
N HIS A 4 -0.84 4.43 7.92
CA HIS A 4 0.09 3.55 7.24
C HIS A 4 0.31 2.23 7.96
N TYR A 5 0.61 1.20 7.18
CA TYR A 5 1.14 -0.07 7.66
C TYR A 5 2.30 -0.55 6.78
N VAL A 6 3.02 -1.57 7.22
CA VAL A 6 4.01 -2.31 6.43
C VAL A 6 3.96 -3.79 6.80
N THR A 7 4.37 -4.67 5.90
CA THR A 7 4.54 -6.10 6.23
C THR A 7 6.01 -6.45 6.39
N ALA A 8 6.30 -7.56 7.07
CA ALA A 8 7.67 -8.03 7.26
C ALA A 8 8.33 -8.37 5.92
N GLU A 9 7.57 -8.89 4.96
CA GLU A 9 8.03 -9.23 3.62
C GLU A 9 8.42 -7.98 2.83
N VAL A 10 7.67 -6.89 2.98
CA VAL A 10 8.00 -5.59 2.36
C VAL A 10 9.28 -5.01 2.96
N LEU A 11 9.44 -5.05 4.28
CA LEU A 11 10.67 -4.60 4.94
C LEU A 11 11.90 -5.42 4.48
N ASP A 12 11.76 -6.74 4.39
CA ASP A 12 12.81 -7.62 3.88
C ASP A 12 13.16 -7.29 2.41
N ALA A 13 12.17 -7.04 1.55
CA ALA A 13 12.39 -6.63 0.17
C ALA A 13 13.12 -5.29 0.08
N TRP A 14 12.72 -4.28 0.86
CA TRP A 14 13.41 -2.98 0.91
C TRP A 14 14.86 -3.09 1.37
N SER A 15 15.15 -3.97 2.33
CA SER A 15 16.51 -4.19 2.82
C SER A 15 17.48 -4.70 1.74
N LYS A 16 16.93 -5.32 0.68
CA LYS A 16 17.66 -5.92 -0.45
C LYS A 16 17.77 -5.00 -1.66
N LEU A 17 17.09 -3.84 -1.66
CA LEU A 17 17.18 -2.87 -2.74
C LEU A 17 18.62 -2.40 -2.96
N ASP A 18 18.95 -2.11 -4.21
CA ASP A 18 20.15 -1.35 -4.56
C ASP A 18 20.14 -0.03 -3.78
N PRO A 19 21.24 0.36 -3.12
CA PRO A 19 21.32 1.59 -2.35
C PRO A 19 20.82 2.86 -3.08
N ARG A 20 20.89 2.90 -4.41
CA ARG A 20 20.37 4.04 -5.19
C ARG A 20 18.84 4.18 -5.19
N TRP A 21 18.13 3.09 -4.88
CA TRP A 21 16.67 3.02 -4.84
C TRP A 21 16.12 2.92 -3.42
N ARG A 22 16.97 2.96 -2.40
CA ARG A 22 16.50 2.95 -1.01
C ARG A 22 16.00 4.33 -0.64
N ASP A 23 14.82 4.38 -0.05
CA ASP A 23 14.31 5.60 0.57
C ASP A 23 15.23 6.00 1.75
N PRO A 24 15.88 7.18 1.70
CA PRO A 24 16.72 7.65 2.80
C PRO A 24 15.96 7.80 4.12
N ALA A 25 14.65 8.09 4.07
CA ALA A 25 13.81 8.19 5.25
C ALA A 25 13.58 6.82 5.90
N ALA A 26 13.50 5.74 5.11
CA ALA A 26 13.34 4.39 5.62
C ALA A 26 14.56 3.94 6.45
N ALA A 27 15.78 4.32 6.02
CA ALA A 27 17.03 3.94 6.68
C ALA A 27 17.23 4.52 8.09
N GLY A 28 16.41 5.50 8.51
CA GLY A 28 16.47 6.15 9.82
C GLY A 28 15.22 5.96 10.68
N THR A 29 14.29 5.10 10.27
CA THR A 29 13.02 4.90 10.97
C THR A 29 13.28 4.37 12.39
N PRO A 30 12.83 5.07 13.46
CA PRO A 30 12.98 4.57 14.81
C PRO A 30 12.26 3.24 14.98
N ALA A 31 12.85 2.29 15.73
CA ALA A 31 12.27 0.95 15.94
C ALA A 31 10.82 0.98 16.47
N GLU A 32 10.47 2.01 17.24
CA GLU A 32 9.10 2.19 17.70
C GLU A 32 8.12 2.52 16.57
N VAL A 33 8.55 3.31 15.59
CA VAL A 33 7.73 3.66 14.43
C VAL A 33 7.55 2.42 13.56
N GLU A 34 8.62 1.66 13.30
CA GLU A 34 8.55 0.41 12.54
C GLU A 34 7.60 -0.60 13.20
N ARG A 35 7.71 -0.77 14.53
CA ARG A 35 6.82 -1.64 15.30
C ARG A 35 5.35 -1.25 15.13
N ARG A 36 5.03 0.04 15.17
CA ARG A 36 3.65 0.52 14.97
C ARG A 36 3.16 0.34 13.54
N LEU A 37 4.05 0.46 12.54
CA LEU A 37 3.71 0.21 11.14
C LEU A 37 3.41 -1.27 10.87
N LEU A 38 4.13 -2.18 11.53
CA LEU A 38 3.88 -3.62 11.45
C LEU A 38 2.57 -4.06 12.14
N GLU A 39 2.00 -3.20 12.99
CA GLU A 39 0.81 -3.50 13.78
C GLU A 39 -0.47 -2.99 13.08
N ILE A 40 -1.26 -3.93 12.57
CA ILE A 40 -2.58 -3.67 11.97
C ILE A 40 -3.74 -4.33 12.75
N GLY A 41 -3.45 -4.86 13.94
CA GLY A 41 -4.41 -5.56 14.80
C GLY A 41 -4.86 -4.75 16.02
N GLU A 42 -5.15 -5.46 17.12
CA GLU A 42 -5.79 -4.94 18.34
C GLU A 42 -5.16 -3.65 18.89
N GLN A 43 -3.82 -3.56 18.94
CA GLN A 43 -3.16 -2.37 19.50
C GLN A 43 -3.48 -1.09 18.72
N ARG A 44 -3.71 -1.21 17.41
CA ARG A 44 -4.16 -0.08 16.58
C ARG A 44 -5.57 0.35 16.98
N PHE A 45 -6.48 -0.60 17.20
CA PHE A 45 -7.86 -0.29 17.58
C PHE A 45 -7.97 0.30 18.99
N ASP A 46 -7.13 -0.14 19.92
CA ASP A 46 -7.00 0.49 21.24
C ASP A 46 -6.54 1.95 21.10
N ALA A 47 -5.50 2.20 20.31
CA ALA A 47 -5.02 3.56 20.04
C ALA A 47 -6.09 4.42 19.35
N MET A 48 -6.87 3.85 18.43
CA MET A 48 -8.00 4.53 17.80
C MET A 48 -9.09 4.88 18.83
N ALA A 49 -9.43 3.97 19.74
CA ALA A 49 -10.41 4.21 20.79
C ALA A 49 -9.96 5.34 21.74
N ASP A 50 -8.70 5.30 22.19
CA ASP A 50 -8.10 6.31 23.05
C ASP A 50 -8.07 7.70 22.40
N ALA A 51 -7.82 7.75 21.08
CA ALA A 51 -7.79 8.99 20.31
C ALA A 51 -9.18 9.49 19.87
N GLY A 52 -10.24 8.72 20.09
CA GLY A 52 -11.59 9.03 19.60
C GLY A 52 -11.71 8.96 18.07
N VAL A 53 -10.97 8.07 17.43
CA VAL A 53 -11.00 7.83 15.98
C VAL A 53 -11.96 6.68 15.65
N ASP A 54 -13.03 7.01 14.93
CA ASP A 54 -14.06 6.05 14.54
C ASP A 54 -13.55 5.09 13.46
N VAL A 55 -12.96 5.62 12.39
CA VAL A 55 -12.54 4.82 11.22
C VAL A 55 -11.16 5.24 10.74
N GLN A 56 -10.31 4.27 10.42
CA GLN A 56 -9.06 4.48 9.69
C GLN A 56 -9.16 3.87 8.28
N VAL A 57 -8.55 4.55 7.31
CA VAL A 57 -8.32 4.01 5.96
C VAL A 57 -6.83 3.70 5.87
N ALA A 58 -6.49 2.42 5.83
CA ALA A 58 -5.12 1.94 5.86
C ALA A 58 -4.54 1.74 4.45
N SER A 59 -3.25 2.03 4.31
CA SER A 59 -2.48 1.84 3.08
C SER A 59 -1.02 1.50 3.39
N LEU A 60 -0.34 0.83 2.45
CA LEU A 60 1.08 0.55 2.61
C LEU A 60 1.88 1.85 2.67
N THR A 61 2.82 1.93 3.62
CA THR A 61 3.67 3.10 3.82
C THR A 61 4.64 3.34 2.66
N THR A 62 5.17 4.56 2.57
CA THR A 62 6.23 4.93 1.62
C THR A 62 7.51 4.12 1.86
N PRO A 63 8.24 3.70 0.81
CA PRO A 63 8.06 3.97 -0.62
C PRO A 63 7.11 3.02 -1.38
N GLY A 64 6.33 2.21 -0.66
CA GLY A 64 5.51 1.16 -1.26
C GLY A 64 6.34 0.13 -2.02
N LEU A 65 5.88 -0.28 -3.21
CA LEU A 65 6.52 -1.33 -4.01
C LEU A 65 7.24 -0.80 -5.25
N TRP A 66 7.27 0.53 -5.44
CA TRP A 66 7.50 1.13 -6.76
C TRP A 66 8.97 1.17 -7.20
N ASP A 67 9.88 0.88 -6.28
CA ASP A 67 11.32 0.76 -6.57
C ASP A 67 11.79 -0.70 -6.75
N LEU A 68 10.92 -1.67 -6.44
CA LEU A 68 11.20 -3.11 -6.56
C LEU A 68 11.27 -3.58 -8.03
N ALA A 69 11.82 -4.77 -8.25
CA ALA A 69 11.70 -5.42 -9.55
C ALA A 69 10.22 -5.78 -9.82
N PRO A 70 9.75 -5.72 -11.08
CA PRO A 70 8.33 -5.96 -11.40
C PRO A 70 7.76 -7.25 -10.81
N ALA A 71 8.47 -8.37 -10.93
CA ALA A 71 8.01 -9.66 -10.40
C ALA A 71 7.84 -9.65 -8.87
N ASP A 72 8.81 -9.07 -8.14
CA ASP A 72 8.75 -8.99 -6.68
C ASP A 72 7.64 -8.04 -6.23
N ALA A 73 7.47 -6.91 -6.93
CA ALA A 73 6.40 -5.95 -6.67
C ALA A 73 5.02 -6.60 -6.84
N VAL A 74 4.79 -7.35 -7.93
CA VAL A 74 3.50 -8.00 -8.20
C VAL A 74 3.16 -9.09 -7.18
N ALA A 75 4.15 -9.87 -6.74
CA ALA A 75 3.96 -10.87 -5.69
C ALA A 75 3.56 -10.20 -4.36
N LEU A 76 4.36 -9.23 -3.90
CA LEU A 76 4.11 -8.53 -2.63
C LEU A 76 2.83 -7.71 -2.64
N GLN A 77 2.44 -7.16 -3.80
CA GLN A 77 1.19 -6.42 -3.97
C GLN A 77 -0.01 -7.29 -3.57
N THR A 78 -0.06 -8.50 -4.11
CA THR A 78 -1.16 -9.44 -3.84
C THR A 78 -1.20 -9.79 -2.35
N ASP A 79 -0.04 -10.14 -1.78
CA ASP A 79 0.09 -10.51 -0.36
C ASP A 79 -0.32 -9.34 0.58
N CYS A 80 0.13 -8.12 0.28
CA CYS A 80 -0.20 -6.93 1.08
C CYS A 80 -1.70 -6.65 1.07
N ASN A 81 -2.34 -6.74 -0.11
CA ASN A 81 -3.77 -6.49 -0.26
C ASN A 81 -4.61 -7.57 0.42
N ASP A 82 -4.19 -8.83 0.35
CA ASP A 82 -4.90 -9.94 1.01
C ASP A 82 -4.81 -9.82 2.53
N GLN A 83 -3.63 -9.48 3.08
CA GLN A 83 -3.45 -9.24 4.52
C GLN A 83 -4.28 -8.05 5.01
N LEU A 84 -4.30 -6.93 4.27
CA LEU A 84 -5.14 -5.80 4.62
C LEU A 84 -6.62 -6.14 4.52
N ALA A 85 -7.03 -6.92 3.52
CA ALA A 85 -8.42 -7.36 3.38
C ALA A 85 -8.85 -8.28 4.53
N ASP A 86 -7.96 -9.14 5.04
CA ASP A 86 -8.21 -9.92 6.26
C ASP A 86 -8.45 -9.02 7.48
N ALA A 87 -7.60 -8.00 7.68
CA ALA A 87 -7.75 -7.04 8.77
C ALA A 87 -9.04 -6.21 8.66
N VAL A 88 -9.37 -5.72 7.45
CA VAL A 88 -10.63 -5.01 7.18
C VAL A 88 -11.83 -5.92 7.44
N ARG A 89 -11.78 -7.19 7.03
CA ARG A 89 -12.88 -8.15 7.30
C ARG A 89 -13.07 -8.46 8.78
N ALA A 90 -12.01 -8.40 9.58
CA ALA A 90 -12.10 -8.57 11.03
C ALA A 90 -12.78 -7.38 11.73
N HIS A 91 -12.61 -6.15 11.21
CA HIS A 91 -13.13 -4.92 11.82
C HIS A 91 -13.71 -3.94 10.77
N PRO A 92 -14.75 -4.33 10.00
CA PRO A 92 -15.20 -3.58 8.82
C PRO A 92 -15.84 -2.23 9.15
N ASP A 93 -16.30 -2.04 10.38
CA ASP A 93 -16.87 -0.79 10.89
C ASP A 93 -15.81 0.19 11.40
N ARG A 94 -14.55 -0.26 11.54
CA ARG A 94 -13.44 0.53 12.10
C ARG A 94 -12.27 0.69 11.14
N LEU A 95 -12.08 -0.26 10.21
CA LEU A 95 -10.96 -0.28 9.28
C LEU A 95 -11.45 -0.40 7.84
N GLN A 96 -10.84 0.40 6.98
CA GLN A 96 -11.04 0.41 5.53
C GLN A 96 -9.66 0.38 4.85
N GLY A 97 -9.61 0.11 3.54
CA GLY A 97 -8.34 -0.13 2.85
C GLY A 97 -8.22 0.59 1.52
N PHE A 98 -7.00 1.08 1.25
CA PHE A 98 -6.54 1.43 -0.09
C PHE A 98 -5.56 0.38 -0.60
N ALA A 99 -5.72 0.01 -1.87
CA ALA A 99 -4.88 -0.97 -2.53
C ALA A 99 -3.43 -0.51 -2.61
N THR A 100 -2.54 -1.45 -2.33
CA THR A 100 -1.14 -1.41 -2.72
C THR A 100 -1.06 -1.78 -4.20
N LEU A 101 -0.24 -1.05 -4.96
CA LEU A 101 -0.06 -1.26 -6.40
C LEU A 101 1.41 -1.50 -6.77
N ALA A 102 1.66 -2.40 -7.71
CA ALA A 102 2.95 -2.75 -8.29
C ALA A 102 3.22 -1.93 -9.55
N ALA A 103 3.33 -0.61 -9.43
CA ALA A 103 3.51 0.28 -10.58
C ALA A 103 4.72 -0.01 -11.53
N PRO A 104 5.79 -0.73 -11.13
CA PRO A 104 6.79 -1.23 -12.08
C PRO A 104 6.23 -2.16 -13.16
N ASP A 105 5.06 -2.76 -12.92
CA ASP A 105 4.22 -3.48 -13.88
C ASP A 105 2.84 -2.81 -13.95
N PRO A 106 2.65 -1.82 -14.84
CA PRO A 106 1.42 -1.02 -14.89
C PRO A 106 0.15 -1.81 -15.18
N ASP A 107 0.26 -2.87 -15.99
CA ASP A 107 -0.88 -3.72 -16.34
C ASP A 107 -1.28 -4.60 -15.14
N ALA A 108 -0.31 -5.16 -14.43
CA ALA A 108 -0.57 -5.91 -13.20
C ALA A 108 -1.14 -5.01 -12.08
N ALA A 109 -0.64 -3.77 -11.96
CA ALA A 109 -1.18 -2.79 -11.03
C ALA A 109 -2.64 -2.42 -11.36
N ALA A 110 -2.97 -2.19 -12.63
CA ALA A 110 -4.33 -1.90 -13.07
C ALA A 110 -5.27 -3.07 -12.81
N ALA A 111 -4.84 -4.31 -13.10
CA ALA A 111 -5.61 -5.52 -12.82
C ALA A 111 -5.88 -5.69 -11.33
N GLU A 112 -4.88 -5.43 -10.48
CA GLU A 112 -5.03 -5.53 -9.04
C GLU A 112 -5.93 -4.44 -8.46
N LEU A 113 -5.87 -3.21 -8.97
CA LEU A 113 -6.83 -2.17 -8.57
C LEU A 113 -8.27 -2.65 -8.83
N GLY A 114 -8.50 -3.30 -9.97
CA GLY A 114 -9.75 -3.99 -10.28
C GLY A 114 -10.13 -5.00 -9.19
N ARG A 115 -9.24 -5.96 -8.90
CA ARG A 115 -9.48 -6.98 -7.86
C ARG A 115 -9.75 -6.37 -6.49
N ALA A 116 -8.95 -5.40 -6.07
CA ALA A 116 -9.04 -4.76 -4.77
C ALA A 116 -10.40 -4.07 -4.58
N VAL A 117 -10.85 -3.30 -5.57
CA VAL A 117 -12.12 -2.58 -5.50
C VAL A 117 -13.31 -3.53 -5.62
N THR A 118 -13.30 -4.45 -6.60
CA THR A 118 -14.49 -5.26 -6.89
C THR A 118 -14.63 -6.52 -6.03
N THR A 119 -13.51 -7.04 -5.50
CA THR A 119 -13.47 -8.32 -4.80
C THR A 119 -13.11 -8.16 -3.33
N LEU A 120 -12.13 -7.30 -3.00
CA LEU A 120 -11.71 -7.08 -1.62
C LEU A 120 -12.51 -5.97 -0.91
N GLY A 121 -13.23 -5.13 -1.66
CA GLY A 121 -14.05 -4.04 -1.13
C GLY A 121 -13.24 -2.80 -0.73
N PHE A 122 -12.03 -2.64 -1.27
CA PHE A 122 -11.22 -1.45 -1.03
C PHE A 122 -11.81 -0.21 -1.69
N ASN A 123 -11.52 0.95 -1.10
CA ASN A 123 -12.10 2.21 -1.52
C ASN A 123 -11.33 2.90 -2.66
N GLY A 124 -10.21 2.33 -3.11
CA GLY A 124 -9.30 2.93 -4.08
C GLY A 124 -7.88 2.40 -3.92
N ALA A 125 -6.88 3.20 -4.29
CA ALA A 125 -5.46 2.92 -4.04
C ALA A 125 -4.74 4.16 -3.50
N LEU A 126 -3.57 3.95 -2.90
CA LEU A 126 -2.62 5.03 -2.62
C LEU A 126 -1.53 5.00 -3.69
N VAL A 127 -1.26 6.15 -4.32
CA VAL A 127 -0.19 6.30 -5.30
C VAL A 127 0.98 7.12 -4.76
N PHE A 128 2.19 6.82 -5.24
CA PHE A 128 3.39 7.58 -4.92
C PHE A 128 3.78 8.52 -6.07
N SER A 129 4.76 9.39 -5.86
CA SER A 129 5.10 10.42 -6.85
C SER A 129 5.86 9.89 -8.07
N ARG A 130 6.62 8.80 -7.92
CA ARG A 130 7.56 8.30 -8.93
C ARG A 130 7.75 6.79 -8.84
N VAL A 131 7.94 6.16 -10.00
CA VAL A 131 8.39 4.78 -10.15
C VAL A 131 9.83 4.86 -10.67
N ARG A 132 10.81 4.72 -9.77
CA ARG A 132 12.23 4.99 -10.07
C ARG A 132 12.45 6.34 -10.77
N ASP A 133 12.95 6.30 -12.01
CA ASP A 133 13.28 7.47 -12.82
C ASP A 133 12.07 8.10 -13.54
N LYS A 134 10.89 7.47 -13.48
CA LYS A 134 9.70 7.97 -14.17
C LYS A 134 8.73 8.62 -13.19
N PRO A 135 8.26 9.84 -13.45
CA PRO A 135 7.18 10.43 -12.68
C PRO A 135 5.86 9.67 -12.93
N ILE A 136 4.94 9.71 -11.98
CA ILE A 136 3.69 8.93 -12.06
C ILE A 136 2.78 9.37 -13.21
N ASP A 137 2.93 10.59 -13.74
CA ASP A 137 2.20 11.09 -14.91
C ASP A 137 2.78 10.61 -16.25
N HIS A 138 3.86 9.82 -16.24
CA HIS A 138 4.41 9.19 -17.43
C HIS A 138 3.38 8.24 -18.08
N ARG A 139 3.32 8.23 -19.42
CA ARG A 139 2.32 7.46 -20.19
C ARG A 139 2.29 5.97 -19.88
N ASP A 140 3.42 5.39 -19.52
CA ASP A 140 3.52 3.98 -19.14
C ASP A 140 2.58 3.62 -17.96
N PHE A 141 2.24 4.57 -17.09
CA PHE A 141 1.36 4.32 -15.93
C PHE A 141 -0.11 4.63 -16.18
N TRP A 142 -0.48 5.07 -17.40
CA TRP A 142 -1.87 5.33 -17.78
C TRP A 142 -2.83 4.15 -17.53
N PRO A 143 -2.45 2.87 -17.69
CA PRO A 143 -3.34 1.75 -17.36
C PRO A 143 -3.92 1.82 -15.95
N VAL A 144 -3.16 2.31 -14.96
CA VAL A 144 -3.63 2.47 -13.57
C VAL A 144 -4.69 3.57 -13.48
N PHE A 145 -4.49 4.70 -14.16
CA PHE A 145 -5.44 5.80 -14.17
C PHE A 145 -6.72 5.45 -14.95
N GLU A 146 -6.60 4.75 -16.07
CA GLU A 146 -7.73 4.25 -16.86
C GLU A 146 -8.57 3.25 -16.05
N ALA A 147 -7.92 2.33 -15.33
CA ALA A 147 -8.61 1.42 -14.42
C ALA A 147 -9.32 2.17 -13.28
N ALA A 148 -8.64 3.15 -12.67
CA ALA A 148 -9.22 3.97 -11.61
C ALA A 148 -10.46 4.76 -12.10
N GLU A 149 -10.38 5.37 -13.28
CA GLU A 149 -11.52 6.05 -13.91
C GLU A 149 -12.69 5.10 -14.14
N ALA A 150 -12.43 3.94 -14.75
CA ALA A 150 -13.45 2.93 -15.04
C ALA A 150 -14.15 2.42 -13.77
N LEU A 151 -13.40 2.25 -12.68
CA LEU A 151 -13.89 1.81 -11.38
C LEU A 151 -14.51 2.95 -10.55
N ARG A 152 -14.30 4.21 -10.95
CA ARG A 152 -14.56 5.41 -10.14
C ARG A 152 -13.85 5.35 -8.78
N ALA A 153 -12.66 4.80 -8.78
CA ALA A 153 -11.82 4.61 -7.61
C ALA A 153 -10.89 5.83 -7.44
N PRO A 154 -10.83 6.47 -6.26
CA PRO A 154 -9.79 7.45 -5.95
C PRO A 154 -8.39 6.82 -5.94
N LEU A 155 -7.41 7.65 -6.31
CA LEU A 155 -5.97 7.40 -6.23
C LEU A 155 -5.32 8.49 -5.34
#